data_AF-A0A9E8CQ69-F1
#
_entry.id   AF-A0A9E8CQ69-F1
#
_cell.length_a   1.000
_cell.length_b   1.000
_cell.length_c   1.000
_cell.angle_alpha   90.00
_cell.angle_beta   90.00
_cell.angle_gamma   90.00
#
_symmetry.space_group_name_H-M   'P 1'
#
loop_
_entity.id
_entity.type
_entity.pdbx_description
1 polymer ?
#
loop_
_entity_poly.entity_id
_entity_poly.type
_entity_poly.pdbx_seq_one_letter_code
_entity_poly.pdbx_strand_id
1 'polypeptide(L)'
;MRSQFKAMARRIKATASAIDGAVRQTHAARLAIMAAKLRRALPLPAMLLFATLLFCLFLSWSSARGVFIVLSPASPTGIMAGIAAVVAGIAVLELCAAFAITLMTAALQLAYDTGRHCVLASLAIASVLGLALIVSHLANGGIPALAGAILPILGLCGLVALTLWFKRAYLRPAYPGFRDFWVDVVEARHVLMRAAHGE
;
A
#
# COMPACT_ATOMS: atom_id res chain seq x y z
N MET A 1 1.86 -45.40 17.83
CA MET A 1 1.23 -44.47 16.85
C MET A 1 0.68 -43.18 17.46
N ARG A 2 -0.07 -43.18 18.57
CA ARG A 2 -0.64 -41.96 19.21
C ARG A 2 0.38 -40.89 19.65
N SER A 3 1.61 -41.29 20.00
CA SER A 3 2.69 -40.39 20.43
C SER A 3 3.31 -39.60 19.27
N GLN A 4 3.46 -40.22 18.09
CA GLN A 4 4.04 -39.56 16.92
C GLN A 4 3.10 -38.53 16.30
N PHE A 5 1.78 -38.77 16.29
CA PHE A 5 0.80 -37.76 15.88
C PHE A 5 0.79 -36.52 16.78
N LYS A 6 0.94 -36.69 18.11
CA LYS A 6 1.04 -35.54 19.04
C LYS A 6 2.34 -34.76 18.88
N ALA A 7 3.43 -35.42 18.49
CA ALA A 7 4.70 -34.76 18.20
C ALA A 7 4.63 -34.00 16.87
N MET A 8 4.03 -34.61 15.83
CA MET A 8 3.80 -33.97 14.53
C MET A 8 2.86 -32.76 14.66
N ALA A 9 1.75 -32.88 15.39
CA ALA A 9 0.81 -31.78 15.63
C ALA A 9 1.43 -30.62 16.42
N ARG A 10 2.29 -30.92 17.42
CA ARG A 10 3.05 -29.88 18.13
C ARG A 10 4.06 -29.18 17.24
N ARG A 11 4.76 -29.91 16.36
CA ARG A 11 5.68 -29.32 15.38
C ARG A 11 4.94 -28.46 14.37
N ILE A 12 3.83 -28.93 13.81
CA ILE A 12 2.98 -28.15 12.90
C ILE A 12 2.46 -26.89 13.58
N LYS A 13 2.01 -26.98 14.85
CA LYS A 13 1.56 -25.81 15.62
C LYS A 13 2.70 -24.83 15.89
N ALA A 14 3.89 -25.32 16.22
CA ALA A 14 5.07 -24.48 16.43
C ALA A 14 5.53 -23.79 15.14
N THR A 15 5.55 -24.51 14.01
CA THR A 15 5.85 -23.95 12.69
C THR A 15 4.79 -22.94 12.28
N ALA A 16 3.50 -23.24 12.49
CA ALA A 16 2.42 -22.30 12.22
C ALA A 16 2.50 -21.05 13.10
N SER A 17 2.86 -21.16 14.38
CA SER A 17 3.07 -19.99 15.25
C SER A 17 4.32 -19.19 14.92
N ALA A 18 5.38 -19.85 14.43
CA ALA A 18 6.60 -19.18 13.97
C ALA A 18 6.34 -18.45 12.64
N ILE A 19 5.56 -19.06 11.75
CA ILE A 19 5.09 -18.43 10.52
C ILE A 19 4.16 -17.26 10.85
N ASP A 20 3.20 -17.40 11.77
CA ASP A 20 2.33 -16.29 12.19
C ASP A 20 3.14 -15.15 12.84
N GLY A 21 4.15 -15.48 13.64
CA GLY A 21 5.09 -14.50 14.21
C GLY A 21 5.93 -13.79 13.14
N ALA A 22 6.46 -14.52 12.16
CA ALA A 22 7.23 -13.96 11.05
C ALA A 22 6.34 -13.13 10.11
N VAL A 23 5.11 -13.58 9.84
CA VAL A 23 4.11 -12.85 9.06
C VAL A 23 3.73 -11.56 9.77
N ARG A 24 3.55 -11.54 11.10
CA ARG A 24 3.32 -10.29 11.84
C ARG A 24 4.51 -9.33 11.82
N GLN A 25 5.72 -9.83 11.60
CA GLN A 25 6.91 -9.00 11.42
C GLN A 25 7.04 -8.43 10.01
N THR A 26 6.24 -8.92 9.04
CA THR A 26 6.26 -8.39 7.67
C THR A 26 5.74 -6.96 7.57
N HIS A 27 6.29 -6.21 6.62
CA HIS A 27 5.81 -4.87 6.30
C HIS A 27 4.38 -4.91 5.75
N ALA A 28 4.01 -5.96 5.02
CA ALA A 28 2.64 -6.14 4.52
C ALA A 28 1.62 -6.27 5.66
N ALA A 29 1.91 -7.06 6.70
CA ALA A 29 1.04 -7.18 7.87
C ALA A 29 0.93 -5.86 8.65
N ARG A 30 2.04 -5.14 8.81
CA ARG A 30 2.04 -3.81 9.44
C ARG A 30 1.15 -2.84 8.67
N LEU A 31 1.26 -2.80 7.35
CA LEU A 31 0.43 -1.95 6.49
C LEU A 31 -1.06 -2.30 6.61
N ALA A 32 -1.40 -3.59 6.69
CA ALA A 32 -2.77 -4.05 6.91
C ALA A 32 -3.32 -3.65 8.30
N ILE A 33 -2.51 -3.78 9.36
CA ILE A 33 -2.89 -3.35 10.72
C ILE A 33 -3.10 -1.83 10.77
N MET A 34 -2.20 -1.07 10.13
CA MET A 34 -2.32 0.38 10.00
C MET A 34 -3.63 0.77 9.29
N ALA A 35 -3.95 0.13 8.16
CA ALA A 35 -5.19 0.36 7.44
C ALA A 35 -6.44 0.06 8.32
N ALA A 36 -6.42 -1.03 9.07
CA ALA A 36 -7.52 -1.43 9.93
C ALA A 36 -7.73 -0.46 11.11
N LYS A 37 -6.65 -0.02 11.75
CA LYS A 37 -6.71 0.93 12.88
C LYS A 37 -7.11 2.33 12.43
N LEU A 38 -6.59 2.78 11.29
CA LEU A 38 -6.89 4.12 10.77
C LEU A 38 -8.33 4.24 10.27
N ARG A 39 -9.00 3.13 9.93
CA ARG A 39 -10.38 3.10 9.42
C ARG A 39 -11.39 3.77 10.36
N ARG A 40 -11.19 3.69 11.68
CA ARG A 40 -12.11 4.28 12.66
C ARG A 40 -11.93 5.79 12.81
N ALA A 41 -10.70 6.29 12.74
CA ALA A 41 -10.39 7.71 12.93
C ALA A 41 -10.48 8.51 11.62
N LEU A 42 -9.96 7.96 10.52
CA LEU A 42 -9.86 8.63 9.23
C LEU A 42 -10.19 7.65 8.09
N PRO A 43 -11.46 7.56 7.64
CA PRO A 43 -11.90 6.53 6.69
C PRO A 43 -11.25 6.66 5.31
N LEU A 44 -10.91 7.88 4.87
CA LEU A 44 -10.31 8.13 3.56
C LEU A 44 -8.83 7.73 3.44
N PRO A 45 -7.92 8.17 4.35
CA PRO A 45 -6.55 7.65 4.32
C PRO A 45 -6.51 6.15 4.64
N ALA A 46 -7.47 5.60 5.39
CA ALA A 46 -7.61 4.16 5.54
C ALA A 46 -8.00 3.46 4.24
N MET A 47 -8.91 4.02 3.44
CA MET A 47 -9.21 3.52 2.10
C MET A 47 -7.99 3.62 1.17
N LEU A 48 -7.21 4.69 1.27
CA LEU A 48 -6.00 4.87 0.46
C LEU A 48 -4.90 3.88 0.85
N LEU A 49 -4.72 3.63 2.15
CA LEU A 49 -3.88 2.56 2.69
C LEU A 49 -4.33 1.19 2.19
N PHE A 50 -5.62 0.92 2.23
CA PHE A 50 -6.19 -0.33 1.74
C PHE A 50 -6.00 -0.50 0.23
N ALA A 51 -6.20 0.57 -0.55
CA ALA A 51 -5.90 0.58 -1.98
C ALA A 51 -4.40 0.35 -2.24
N THR A 52 -3.52 0.92 -1.42
CA THR A 52 -2.07 0.71 -1.50
C THR A 52 -1.72 -0.76 -1.19
N LEU A 53 -2.36 -1.37 -0.20
CA LEU A 53 -2.20 -2.79 0.11
C LEU A 53 -2.62 -3.67 -1.09
N LEU A 54 -3.80 -3.41 -1.65
CA LEU A 54 -4.29 -4.12 -2.84
C LEU A 54 -3.35 -3.96 -4.03
N PHE A 55 -2.80 -2.76 -4.22
CA PHE A 55 -1.81 -2.49 -5.27
C PHE A 55 -0.52 -3.26 -5.04
N CYS A 56 -0.01 -3.34 -3.80
CA CYS A 56 1.16 -4.14 -3.45
C CYS A 56 0.92 -5.64 -3.71
N LEU A 57 -0.27 -6.15 -3.35
CA LEU A 57 -0.68 -7.53 -3.63
C LEU A 57 -0.78 -7.81 -5.13
N PHE A 58 -1.33 -6.86 -5.89
CA PHE A 58 -1.41 -6.97 -7.34
C PHE A 58 -0.03 -6.98 -8.00
N LEU A 59 0.88 -6.09 -7.59
CA LEU A 59 2.26 -6.06 -8.10
C LEU A 59 3.03 -7.33 -7.75
N SER A 60 2.88 -7.82 -6.52
CA SER A 60 3.44 -9.09 -6.07
C SER A 60 2.96 -10.25 -6.93
N TRP A 61 1.64 -10.36 -7.14
CA TRP A 61 1.03 -11.38 -7.99
C TRP A 61 1.49 -11.29 -9.45
N SER A 62 1.47 -10.09 -10.03
CA SER A 62 1.90 -9.85 -11.41
C SER A 62 3.37 -10.23 -11.61
N SER A 63 4.23 -9.88 -10.65
CA SER A 63 5.66 -10.19 -10.67
C SER A 63 5.91 -11.69 -10.52
N ALA A 64 5.26 -12.35 -9.55
CA ALA A 64 5.34 -13.80 -9.36
C ALA A 64 4.91 -14.54 -10.63
N ARG A 65 3.79 -14.14 -11.23
CA ARG A 65 3.29 -14.71 -12.49
C ARG A 65 4.28 -14.49 -13.63
N GLY A 66 4.87 -13.30 -13.74
CA GLY A 66 5.89 -13.00 -14.75
C GLY A 66 7.10 -13.92 -14.62
N VAL A 67 7.66 -14.05 -13.41
CA VAL A 67 8.78 -14.94 -13.12
C VAL A 67 8.44 -16.40 -13.42
N PHE A 68 7.24 -16.86 -13.05
CA PHE A 68 6.80 -18.22 -13.34
C PHE A 68 6.71 -18.50 -14.85
N ILE A 69 6.11 -17.59 -15.61
CA ILE A 69 5.97 -17.76 -17.07
C ILE A 69 7.34 -17.81 -17.73
N VAL A 70 8.27 -16.93 -17.34
CA VAL A 70 9.63 -16.87 -17.90
C VAL A 70 10.45 -18.12 -17.56
N LEU A 71 10.32 -18.66 -16.34
CA LEU A 71 11.10 -19.82 -15.88
C LEU A 71 10.46 -21.17 -16.20
N SER A 72 9.15 -21.23 -16.45
CA SER A 72 8.44 -22.48 -16.75
C SER A 72 9.01 -23.27 -17.95
N PRO A 73 9.41 -22.67 -19.09
CA PRO A 73 10.01 -23.45 -20.19
C PRO A 73 11.38 -24.05 -19.85
N ALA A 74 12.10 -23.49 -18.87
CA ALA A 74 13.41 -23.98 -18.44
C ALA A 74 13.34 -24.99 -17.27
N SER A 75 12.15 -25.25 -16.72
CA SER A 75 11.95 -26.09 -15.53
C SER A 75 11.06 -27.29 -15.86
N PRO A 76 11.63 -28.46 -16.21
CA PRO A 76 10.88 -29.64 -16.66
C PRO A 76 9.78 -30.12 -15.70
N THR A 77 10.00 -29.94 -14.40
CA THR A 77 9.06 -30.33 -13.34
C THR A 77 8.17 -29.18 -12.86
N GLY A 78 8.41 -27.94 -13.31
CA GLY A 78 7.74 -26.72 -12.81
C GLY A 78 8.02 -26.32 -11.36
N ILE A 79 8.65 -27.19 -10.55
CA ILE A 79 8.85 -26.98 -9.11
C ILE A 79 9.79 -25.80 -8.84
N MET A 80 10.94 -25.74 -9.53
CA MET A 80 11.92 -24.66 -9.33
C MET A 80 11.39 -23.29 -9.80
N ALA A 81 10.67 -23.27 -10.92
CA ALA A 81 9.97 -22.07 -11.39
C ALA A 81 8.91 -21.59 -10.38
N GLY A 82 8.17 -22.53 -9.76
CA GLY A 82 7.20 -22.23 -8.71
C GLY A 82 7.84 -21.62 -7.46
N ILE A 83 8.93 -22.21 -6.96
CA ILE A 83 9.66 -21.68 -5.79
C ILE A 83 10.19 -20.27 -6.09
N ALA A 84 10.85 -20.08 -7.25
CA ALA A 84 11.38 -18.78 -7.65
C ALA A 84 10.28 -17.72 -7.79
N ALA A 85 9.13 -18.08 -8.35
CA ALA A 85 7.98 -17.19 -8.48
C ALA A 85 7.41 -16.76 -7.11
N VAL A 86 7.29 -17.70 -6.16
CA VAL A 86 6.84 -17.39 -4.79
C VAL A 86 7.82 -16.46 -4.08
N VAL A 87 9.13 -16.75 -4.17
CA VAL A 87 10.17 -15.90 -3.56
C VAL A 87 10.15 -14.50 -4.16
N ALA A 88 10.06 -14.38 -5.48
CA ALA A 88 9.96 -13.09 -6.16
C ALA A 88 8.70 -12.31 -5.75
N GLY A 89 7.55 -13.00 -5.67
CA GLY A 89 6.30 -12.40 -5.21
C GLY A 89 6.40 -11.85 -3.79
N ILE A 90 6.95 -12.63 -2.85
CA ILE A 90 7.13 -12.20 -1.46
C ILE A 90 8.10 -11.02 -1.38
N ALA A 91 9.22 -11.07 -2.10
CA ALA A 91 10.20 -9.99 -2.12
C ALA A 91 9.60 -8.67 -2.63
N VAL A 92 8.85 -8.72 -3.75
CA VAL A 92 8.16 -7.55 -4.29
C VAL A 92 7.10 -7.03 -3.32
N LEU A 93 6.32 -7.91 -2.69
CA LEU A 93 5.32 -7.53 -1.70
C LEU A 93 5.96 -6.76 -0.53
N GLU A 94 7.03 -7.30 0.04
CA GLU A 94 7.74 -6.69 1.16
C GLU A 94 8.40 -5.37 0.79
N LEU A 95 9.07 -5.30 -0.36
CA LEU A 95 9.69 -4.06 -0.85
C LEU A 95 8.64 -2.98 -1.08
N CYS A 96 7.52 -3.31 -1.73
CA CYS A 96 6.43 -2.37 -1.95
C CYS A 96 5.77 -1.92 -0.64
N ALA A 97 5.56 -2.83 0.30
CA ALA A 97 4.98 -2.49 1.60
C ALA A 97 5.93 -1.62 2.45
N ALA A 98 7.23 -1.93 2.47
CA ALA A 98 8.24 -1.12 3.13
C ALA A 98 8.35 0.28 2.50
N PHE A 99 8.35 0.36 1.17
CA PHE A 99 8.34 1.62 0.44
C PHE A 99 7.07 2.43 0.76
N ALA A 100 5.90 1.81 0.78
CA ALA A 100 4.65 2.49 1.13
C ALA A 100 4.68 3.04 2.57
N ILE A 101 5.16 2.26 3.54
CA ILE A 101 5.27 2.70 4.95
C ILE A 101 6.24 3.87 5.09
N THR A 102 7.41 3.80 4.44
CA THR A 102 8.40 4.89 4.47
C THR A 102 7.86 6.15 3.82
N LEU A 103 7.22 6.03 2.66
CA LEU A 103 6.62 7.15 1.96
C LEU A 103 5.48 7.81 2.77
N MET A 104 4.64 7.03 3.44
CA MET A 104 3.61 7.57 4.33
C MET A 104 4.19 8.28 5.55
N THR A 105 5.25 7.74 6.13
CA THR A 105 5.92 8.34 7.29
C THR A 105 6.57 9.66 6.89
N ALA A 106 7.27 9.68 5.75
CA ALA A 106 7.87 10.88 5.18
C ALA A 106 6.79 11.92 4.82
N ALA A 107 5.67 11.49 4.22
CA ALA A 107 4.56 12.39 3.89
C ALA A 107 3.93 13.01 5.16
N LEU A 108 3.79 12.24 6.25
CA LEU A 108 3.27 12.75 7.51
C LEU A 108 4.25 13.68 8.24
N GLN A 109 5.55 13.42 8.14
CA GLN A 109 6.59 14.34 8.63
C GLN A 109 6.54 15.66 7.84
N LEU A 110 6.53 15.58 6.50
CA LEU A 110 6.41 16.75 5.65
C LEU A 110 5.12 17.52 5.93
N ALA A 111 4.01 16.82 6.15
CA ALA A 111 2.73 17.42 6.52
C ALA A 111 2.77 18.13 7.88
N TYR A 112 3.47 17.56 8.85
CA TYR A 112 3.68 18.15 10.16
C TYR A 112 4.53 19.44 10.09
N ASP A 113 5.60 19.42 9.28
CA ASP A 113 6.56 20.52 9.18
C ASP A 113 6.07 21.68 8.30
N THR A 114 5.32 21.39 7.22
CA THR A 114 4.93 22.40 6.22
C THR A 114 3.52 22.98 6.41
N GLY A 115 2.66 22.28 7.17
CA GLY A 115 1.30 22.71 7.45
C GLY A 115 0.31 22.54 6.28
N ARG A 116 -0.98 22.78 6.58
CA ARG A 116 -2.11 22.41 5.69
C ARG A 116 -2.09 23.06 4.30
N HIS A 117 -1.57 24.28 4.16
CA HIS A 117 -1.58 25.00 2.89
C HIS A 117 -0.53 24.47 1.90
N CYS A 118 0.66 24.13 2.40
CA CYS A 118 1.73 23.53 1.60
C CYS A 118 1.38 22.11 1.18
N VAL A 119 0.73 21.34 2.05
CA VAL A 119 0.23 20.00 1.71
C VAL A 119 -0.79 20.05 0.57
N LEU A 120 -1.75 20.99 0.62
CA LEU A 120 -2.66 21.21 -0.51
C LEU A 120 -1.91 21.57 -1.80
N ALA A 121 -0.90 22.44 -1.73
CA ALA A 121 -0.11 22.82 -2.89
C ALA A 121 0.62 21.60 -3.50
N SER A 122 1.21 20.74 -2.66
CA SER A 122 1.88 19.52 -3.11
C SER A 122 0.92 18.53 -3.80
N LEU A 123 -0.28 18.36 -3.24
CA LEU A 123 -1.37 17.55 -3.83
C LEU A 123 -1.83 18.10 -5.18
N ALA A 124 -1.96 19.42 -5.28
CA ALA A 124 -2.33 20.09 -6.52
C ALA A 124 -1.24 19.94 -7.59
N ILE A 125 0.04 20.14 -7.23
CA ILE A 125 1.17 19.96 -8.15
C ILE A 125 1.23 18.50 -8.63
N ALA A 126 1.11 17.53 -7.72
CA ALA A 126 1.10 16.11 -8.08
C ALA A 126 -0.06 15.76 -9.04
N SER A 127 -1.25 16.34 -8.81
CA SER A 127 -2.41 16.16 -9.69
C SER A 127 -2.15 16.75 -11.10
N VAL A 128 -1.56 17.95 -11.17
CA VAL A 128 -1.22 18.61 -12.44
C VAL A 128 -0.16 17.82 -13.21
N LEU A 129 0.89 17.34 -12.53
CA LEU A 129 1.93 16.51 -13.15
C LEU A 129 1.35 15.19 -13.66
N GLY A 130 0.49 14.54 -12.87
CA GLY A 130 -0.17 13.31 -13.30
C GLY A 130 -1.07 13.51 -14.52
N LEU A 131 -1.83 14.61 -14.56
CA LEU A 131 -2.61 15.00 -15.74
C LEU A 131 -1.70 15.22 -16.95
N ALA A 132 -0.60 15.97 -16.79
CA ALA A 132 0.35 16.23 -17.87
C ALA A 132 0.97 14.93 -18.44
N LEU A 133 1.30 13.97 -17.58
CA LEU A 133 1.81 12.66 -18.00
C LEU A 133 0.77 11.87 -18.79
N ILE A 134 -0.49 11.84 -18.34
CA ILE A 134 -1.56 11.13 -19.07
C ILE A 134 -1.83 11.81 -20.42
N VAL A 135 -1.84 13.15 -20.46
CA VAL A 135 -1.98 13.90 -21.72
C VAL A 135 -0.82 13.60 -22.66
N SER A 136 0.42 13.54 -22.17
CA SER A 136 1.57 13.17 -22.98
C SER A 136 1.48 11.73 -23.50
N HIS A 137 1.05 10.78 -22.68
CA HIS A 137 0.81 9.40 -23.12
C HIS A 137 -0.27 9.32 -24.19
N LEU A 138 -1.36 10.08 -24.04
CA LEU A 138 -2.42 10.16 -25.04
C LEU A 138 -1.94 10.80 -26.34
N ALA A 139 -1.13 11.87 -26.26
CA ALA A 139 -0.57 12.53 -27.43
C ALA A 139 0.38 11.61 -28.22
N ASN A 140 1.17 10.80 -27.53
CA ASN A 140 2.18 9.94 -28.16
C ASN A 140 1.63 8.59 -28.63
N GLY A 141 0.63 8.03 -27.96
CA GLY A 141 0.14 6.67 -28.20
C GLY A 141 -1.34 6.55 -28.56
N GLY A 142 -2.06 7.67 -28.62
CA GLY A 142 -3.49 7.72 -28.94
C GLY A 142 -4.39 6.99 -27.93
N ILE A 143 -5.64 6.77 -28.31
CA ILE A 143 -6.64 6.05 -27.51
C ILE A 143 -6.18 4.64 -27.08
N PRO A 144 -5.52 3.81 -27.93
CA PRO A 144 -5.11 2.47 -27.49
C PRO A 144 -4.05 2.48 -26.38
N ALA A 145 -3.22 3.53 -26.28
CA ALA A 145 -2.26 3.65 -25.18
C ALA A 145 -2.93 3.86 -23.81
N LEU A 146 -4.15 4.41 -23.77
CA LEU A 146 -4.92 4.54 -22.54
C LEU A 146 -5.42 3.19 -22.00
N ALA A 147 -5.61 2.18 -22.86
CA ALA A 147 -6.09 0.87 -22.45
C ALA A 147 -5.10 0.16 -21.50
N GLY A 148 -3.80 0.36 -21.70
CA GLY A 148 -2.75 -0.13 -20.79
C GLY A 148 -2.57 0.72 -19.53
N ALA A 149 -3.16 1.92 -19.50
CA ALA A 149 -2.96 2.93 -18.45
C ALA A 149 -4.15 3.04 -17.48
N ILE A 150 -5.05 2.07 -17.44
CA ILE A 150 -6.24 2.09 -16.55
C ILE A 150 -5.85 2.31 -15.09
N LEU A 151 -4.80 1.64 -14.62
CA LEU A 151 -4.34 1.72 -13.24
C LEU A 151 -3.78 3.12 -12.88
N PRO A 152 -2.87 3.73 -13.66
CA PRO A 152 -2.44 5.10 -13.41
C PRO A 152 -3.57 6.13 -13.60
N ILE A 153 -4.53 5.92 -14.51
CA ILE A 153 -5.72 6.78 -14.64
C ILE A 153 -6.56 6.74 -13.36
N LEU A 154 -6.85 5.55 -12.83
CA LEU A 154 -7.57 5.39 -11.56
C LEU A 154 -6.81 6.03 -10.39
N GLY A 155 -5.49 5.86 -10.35
CA GLY A 155 -4.62 6.52 -9.38
C GLY A 155 -4.71 8.04 -9.43
N LEU A 156 -4.69 8.62 -10.64
CA LEU A 156 -4.84 10.05 -10.86
C LEU A 156 -6.22 10.56 -10.43
N CYS A 157 -7.29 9.86 -10.80
CA CYS A 157 -8.65 10.19 -10.36
C CYS A 157 -8.76 10.17 -8.83
N GLY A 158 -8.15 9.17 -8.17
CA GLY A 158 -8.05 9.09 -6.73
C GLY A 158 -7.30 10.28 -6.12
N LEU A 159 -6.18 10.68 -6.72
CA LEU A 159 -5.37 11.81 -6.27
C LEU A 159 -6.13 13.15 -6.39
N VAL A 160 -6.85 13.36 -7.49
CA VAL A 160 -7.69 14.56 -7.69
C VAL A 160 -8.83 14.58 -6.67
N ALA A 161 -9.53 13.45 -6.49
CA ALA A 161 -10.60 13.33 -5.50
C ALA A 161 -10.09 13.60 -4.08
N LEU A 162 -8.90 13.08 -3.74
CA LEU A 162 -8.23 13.34 -2.46
C LEU A 162 -7.90 14.83 -2.28
N THR A 163 -7.40 15.48 -3.33
CA THR A 163 -7.09 16.92 -3.32
C THR A 163 -8.34 17.78 -3.06
N LEU A 164 -9.45 17.45 -3.73
CA LEU A 164 -10.74 18.13 -3.53
C LEU A 164 -11.30 17.89 -2.14
N TRP A 165 -11.23 16.66 -1.65
CA TRP A 165 -11.65 16.34 -0.29
C TRP A 165 -10.80 17.07 0.76
N PHE A 166 -9.48 17.09 0.61
CA PHE A 166 -8.56 17.79 1.51
C PHE A 166 -8.92 19.27 1.64
N LYS A 167 -9.15 19.93 0.49
CA LYS A 167 -9.61 21.33 0.45
C LYS A 167 -10.93 21.51 1.20
N ARG A 168 -11.86 20.57 1.08
CA ARG A 168 -13.18 20.62 1.72
C ARG A 168 -13.10 20.38 3.23
N ALA A 169 -12.31 19.42 3.67
CA ALA A 169 -12.24 18.98 5.07
C ALA A 169 -11.37 19.89 5.96
N TYR A 170 -10.26 20.43 5.44
CA TYR A 170 -9.23 21.12 6.24
C TYR A 170 -9.10 22.63 6.02
N LEU A 171 -9.70 23.17 4.95
CA LEU A 171 -9.63 24.60 4.62
C LEU A 171 -10.97 25.35 4.71
N ARG A 172 -12.08 24.65 4.92
CA ARG A 172 -13.41 25.26 5.03
C ARG A 172 -13.98 25.07 6.45
N PRO A 173 -13.74 26.01 7.38
CA PRO A 173 -14.23 25.90 8.76
C PRO A 173 -15.77 25.88 8.86
N ALA A 174 -16.47 26.47 7.90
CA ALA A 174 -17.94 26.47 7.83
C ALA A 174 -18.54 25.15 7.29
N TYR A 175 -17.72 24.17 6.92
CA TYR A 175 -18.21 22.93 6.32
C TYR A 175 -18.62 21.91 7.40
N PRO A 176 -19.80 21.27 7.33
CA PRO A 176 -20.20 20.23 8.27
C PRO A 176 -19.22 19.04 8.17
N GLY A 177 -18.45 18.81 9.24
CA GLY A 177 -17.34 17.85 9.25
C GLY A 177 -15.96 18.47 9.03
N PHE A 178 -15.78 19.77 9.27
CA PHE A 178 -14.44 20.38 9.40
C PHE A 178 -13.61 19.62 10.44
N ARG A 179 -12.39 19.27 10.06
CA ARG A 179 -11.43 18.58 10.93
C ARG A 179 -10.21 19.45 11.11
N ASP A 180 -9.63 19.39 12.31
CA ASP A 180 -8.34 20.02 12.52
C ASP A 180 -7.24 19.15 11.91
N PHE A 181 -6.57 19.70 10.90
CA PHE A 181 -5.49 19.05 10.19
C PHE A 181 -4.36 18.64 11.13
N TRP A 182 -4.04 19.48 12.12
CA TRP A 182 -2.90 19.22 12.99
C TRP A 182 -3.18 18.06 13.95
N VAL A 183 -4.41 18.00 14.50
CA VAL A 183 -4.88 16.89 15.34
C VAL A 183 -4.84 15.58 14.57
N ASP A 184 -5.37 15.55 13.35
CA ASP A 184 -5.39 14.36 12.51
C ASP A 184 -3.98 13.86 12.15
N VAL A 185 -3.03 14.77 11.85
CA VAL A 185 -1.64 14.42 11.55
C VAL A 185 -0.93 13.85 12.78
N VAL A 186 -1.10 14.46 13.96
CA VAL A 186 -0.49 13.98 15.20
C VAL A 186 -1.07 12.64 15.63
N GLU A 187 -2.38 12.45 15.52
CA GLU A 187 -3.04 11.19 15.83
C GLU A 187 -2.59 10.08 14.88
N ALA A 188 -2.52 10.36 13.56
CA ALA A 188 -2.00 9.42 12.58
C ALA A 188 -0.55 9.03 12.87
N ARG A 189 0.32 10.00 13.22
CA ARG A 189 1.71 9.72 13.62
C ARG A 189 1.78 8.86 14.89
N HIS A 190 0.96 9.15 15.90
CA HIS A 190 0.90 8.34 17.14
C HIS A 190 0.42 6.91 16.87
N VAL A 191 -0.59 6.73 16.02
CA VAL A 191 -1.08 5.41 15.62
C VAL A 191 0.02 4.64 14.87
N LEU A 192 0.76 5.29 13.97
CA LEU A 192 1.86 4.67 13.25
C LEU A 192 3.03 4.30 14.16
N MET A 193 3.41 5.18 15.09
CA MET A 193 4.46 4.87 16.07
C MET A 193 4.08 3.65 16.91
N ARG A 194 2.85 3.58 17.43
CA ARG A 194 2.38 2.41 18.20
C ARG A 194 2.33 1.13 17.37
N ALA A 195 1.82 1.22 16.13
CA ALA A 195 1.78 0.08 15.22
C ALA A 195 3.18 -0.45 14.86
N ALA A 196 4.20 0.42 14.82
CA ALA A 196 5.59 0.00 14.61
C ALA A 196 6.16 -0.82 15.78
N HIS A 197 5.64 -0.61 17.00
CA HIS A 197 6.03 -1.32 18.23
C HIS A 197 5.16 -2.55 18.52
N GLY A 198 4.16 -2.85 17.66
CA GLY A 198 3.30 -4.02 17.81
C GLY A 198 2.09 -3.84 18.73
N GLU A 199 1.83 -2.61 19.19
CA GLU A 199 0.63 -2.22 19.94
C GLU A 199 -0.53 -1.90 19.02
#